data_AF-A0A520TKX2-F1
#
_entry.id   AF-A0A520TKX2-F1
#
_cell.length_a   1.000
_cell.length_b   1.000
_cell.length_c   1.000
_cell.angle_alpha   90.00
_cell.angle_beta   90.00
_cell.angle_gamma   90.00
#
_symmetry.space_group_name_H-M   'P 1'
#
loop_
_entity.id
_entity.type
_entity.pdbx_description
1 polymer ?
#
loop_
_entity_poly.entity_id
_entity_poly.type
_entity_poly.pdbx_seq_one_letter_code
_entity_poly.pdbx_strand_id
1 'polypeptide(L)'
;NEEYDSTELATEADERIRTFQADAAKQAGIFHHLITLPTYHTAALSTDNLAKEYFGDKGMLGYVEGVQRKEIREGIACVKHQNMAGSDMGDDHKEYFAGEAALKASGEDNTMNQF
;
A
#
# COMPACT_ATOMS: atom_id res chain seq x y z
N ASN A 1 8.95 -24.18 -8.32
CA ASN A 1 8.50 -25.52 -7.91
C ASN A 1 7.90 -25.41 -6.53
N GLU A 2 6.58 -25.29 -6.45
CA GLU A 2 5.82 -25.34 -5.18
C GLU A 2 6.04 -26.66 -4.42
N GLU A 3 6.54 -27.69 -5.13
CA GLU A 3 6.91 -29.01 -4.60
C GLU A 3 7.87 -28.97 -3.41
N TYR A 4 8.66 -27.90 -3.26
CA TYR A 4 9.64 -27.78 -2.17
C TYR A 4 9.12 -27.03 -0.94
N ASP A 5 8.02 -26.29 -1.04
CA ASP A 5 7.56 -25.34 -0.01
C ASP A 5 7.21 -26.04 1.32
N SER A 6 6.79 -27.30 1.26
CA SER A 6 6.44 -28.10 2.44
C SER A 6 7.55 -29.03 2.91
N THR A 7 8.76 -28.94 2.36
CA THR A 7 9.88 -29.80 2.77
C THR A 7 10.47 -29.33 4.10
N GLU A 8 11.10 -30.25 4.83
CA GLU A 8 11.83 -29.91 6.06
C GLU A 8 12.93 -28.88 5.80
N LEU A 9 13.58 -28.97 4.63
CA LEU A 9 14.61 -28.02 4.21
C LEU A 9 14.04 -26.61 4.00
N ALA A 10 12.87 -26.48 3.38
CA ALA A 10 12.23 -25.18 3.19
C ALA A 10 11.78 -24.57 4.52
N THR A 11 11.21 -25.38 5.42
CA THR A 11 10.82 -24.94 6.76
C THR A 11 12.02 -24.40 7.56
N GLU A 12 13.15 -25.11 7.53
CA GLU A 12 14.39 -24.67 8.18
C GLU A 12 14.96 -23.41 7.52
N ALA A 13 14.86 -23.28 6.19
CA ALA A 13 15.29 -22.08 5.48
C ALA A 13 14.44 -20.86 5.86
N ASP A 14 13.12 -21.02 5.97
CA ASP A 14 12.20 -19.96 6.39
C ASP A 14 12.50 -19.46 7.80
N GLU A 15 12.80 -20.38 8.73
CA GLU A 15 13.18 -19.99 10.09
C GLU A 15 14.47 -19.18 10.12
N ARG A 16 15.47 -19.56 9.31
CA ARG A 16 16.72 -18.79 9.16
C ARG A 16 16.50 -17.43 8.51
N ILE A 17 15.63 -17.35 7.51
CA ILE A 17 15.28 -16.08 6.85
C ILE A 17 14.55 -15.17 7.84
N ARG A 18 13.65 -15.72 8.66
CA ARG A 18 12.91 -14.99 9.70
C ARG A 18 13.83 -14.33 10.72
N THR A 19 14.93 -14.99 11.12
CA THR A 19 15.89 -14.45 12.09
C THR A 19 17.07 -13.71 11.47
N PHE A 20 17.25 -13.78 10.14
CA PHE A 20 18.43 -13.31 9.42
C PHE A 20 18.93 -11.93 9.85
N GLN A 21 18.05 -10.92 9.88
CA GLN A 21 18.45 -9.55 10.23
C GLN A 21 18.90 -9.43 11.69
N ALA A 22 18.18 -10.06 12.63
CA ALA A 22 18.51 -10.03 14.05
C ALA A 22 19.83 -10.77 14.33
N ASP A 23 20.03 -11.93 13.71
CA ASP A 23 21.25 -12.71 13.85
C ASP A 23 22.45 -12.03 13.18
N ALA A 24 22.27 -11.45 11.99
CA ALA A 24 23.30 -10.67 11.31
C ALA A 24 23.77 -9.47 12.13
N ALA A 25 22.83 -8.75 12.76
CA ALA A 25 23.17 -7.66 13.67
C ALA A 25 23.94 -8.15 14.89
N LYS A 26 23.48 -9.23 15.54
CA LYS A 26 24.07 -9.76 16.78
C LYS A 26 25.42 -10.43 16.57
N GLN A 27 25.59 -11.19 15.49
CA GLN A 27 26.74 -12.07 15.28
C GLN A 27 27.81 -11.44 14.38
N ALA A 28 27.41 -10.61 13.41
CA ALA A 28 28.31 -10.01 12.42
C ALA A 28 28.38 -8.48 12.50
N GLY A 29 27.62 -7.84 13.40
CA GLY A 29 27.63 -6.38 13.58
C GLY A 29 27.00 -5.61 12.42
N ILE A 30 26.13 -6.25 11.63
CA ILE A 30 25.43 -5.59 10.52
C ILE A 30 24.30 -4.72 11.09
N PHE A 31 24.49 -3.40 11.08
CA PHE A 31 23.53 -2.44 11.63
C PHE A 31 22.59 -1.81 10.58
N HIS A 32 22.91 -1.97 9.29
CA HIS A 32 22.13 -1.43 8.19
C HIS A 32 21.69 -2.55 7.25
N HIS A 33 20.39 -2.80 7.20
CA HIS A 33 19.76 -3.74 6.28
C HIS A 33 18.97 -2.98 5.24
N LEU A 34 19.12 -3.39 3.98
CA LEU A 34 18.39 -2.82 2.86
C LEU A 34 17.96 -3.95 1.92
N ILE A 35 16.70 -3.89 1.50
CA ILE A 35 16.26 -4.58 0.30
C ILE A 35 16.36 -3.54 -0.81
N THR A 36 17.08 -3.84 -1.90
CA THR A 36 17.39 -2.84 -2.93
C THR A 36 16.15 -2.43 -3.73
N LEU A 37 15.28 -3.38 -4.06
CA LEU A 37 14.13 -3.18 -4.95
C LEU A 37 12.79 -3.70 -4.38
N PRO A 38 12.46 -3.53 -3.09
CA PRO A 38 11.23 -4.07 -2.52
C PRO A 38 10.01 -3.47 -3.22
N THR A 39 10.01 -2.16 -3.47
CA THR A 39 8.92 -1.45 -4.14
C THR A 39 8.73 -1.90 -5.58
N TYR A 40 9.81 -2.21 -6.31
CA TYR A 40 9.69 -2.65 -7.70
C TYR A 40 8.94 -3.99 -7.78
N HIS A 41 9.33 -4.95 -6.94
CA HIS A 41 8.70 -6.27 -6.91
C HIS A 41 7.26 -6.20 -6.42
N THR A 42 6.98 -5.47 -5.34
CA THR A 42 5.62 -5.40 -4.79
C THR A 42 4.67 -4.63 -5.69
N ALA A 43 5.10 -3.54 -6.33
CA ALA A 43 4.28 -2.79 -7.28
C ALA A 43 4.01 -3.59 -8.57
N ALA A 44 5.02 -4.30 -9.10
CA ALA A 44 4.84 -5.14 -10.27
C ALA A 44 3.84 -6.29 -10.00
N LEU A 45 4.00 -6.98 -8.86
CA LEU A 45 3.11 -8.08 -8.47
C LEU A 45 1.69 -7.59 -8.19
N SER A 46 1.52 -6.50 -7.46
CA SER A 46 0.18 -5.96 -7.15
C SER A 46 -0.54 -5.50 -8.42
N THR A 47 0.18 -4.87 -9.35
CA THR A 47 -0.37 -4.42 -10.64
C THR A 47 -0.75 -5.60 -11.53
N ASP A 48 0.09 -6.63 -11.64
CA ASP A 48 -0.19 -7.83 -12.43
C ASP A 48 -1.42 -8.59 -11.89
N ASN A 49 -1.50 -8.79 -10.57
CA ASN A 49 -2.65 -9.42 -9.94
C ASN A 49 -3.94 -8.60 -10.13
N LEU A 50 -3.86 -7.28 -9.96
CA LEU A 50 -5.00 -6.40 -10.18
C LEU A 50 -5.47 -6.47 -11.64
N ALA A 51 -4.55 -6.40 -12.61
CA ALA A 51 -4.91 -6.48 -14.03
C ALA A 51 -5.59 -7.81 -14.37
N LYS A 52 -5.08 -8.93 -13.85
CA LYS A 52 -5.69 -10.27 -14.06
C LYS A 52 -7.11 -10.34 -13.51
N GLU A 53 -7.36 -9.82 -12.31
CA GLU A 53 -8.70 -9.85 -11.73
C GLU A 53 -9.65 -8.84 -12.40
N TYR A 54 -9.16 -7.63 -12.66
CA TYR A 54 -9.96 -6.52 -13.19
C TYR A 54 -10.40 -6.76 -14.64
N PHE A 55 -9.52 -7.31 -15.48
CA PHE A 55 -9.85 -7.65 -16.86
C PHE A 55 -10.32 -9.10 -17.03
N GLY A 56 -10.26 -9.91 -15.96
CA GLY A 56 -10.88 -11.23 -15.88
C GLY A 56 -12.34 -11.16 -15.43
N ASP A 57 -12.85 -12.28 -14.93
CA ASP A 57 -14.28 -12.44 -14.60
C ASP A 57 -14.76 -11.56 -13.43
N LYS A 58 -13.84 -11.11 -12.56
CA LYS A 58 -14.20 -10.30 -11.38
C LYS A 58 -14.52 -8.85 -11.73
N GLY A 59 -13.97 -8.31 -12.83
CA GLY A 59 -14.19 -6.90 -13.18
C GLY A 59 -13.81 -5.94 -12.05
N MET A 60 -14.65 -4.93 -11.83
CA MET A 60 -14.49 -3.96 -10.73
C MET A 60 -14.36 -4.61 -9.33
N LEU A 61 -14.92 -5.81 -9.12
CA LEU A 61 -14.84 -6.48 -7.83
C LEU A 61 -13.39 -6.81 -7.45
N GLY A 62 -12.51 -7.11 -8.42
CA GLY A 62 -11.09 -7.35 -8.16
C GLY A 62 -10.40 -6.15 -7.53
N TYR A 63 -10.71 -4.94 -8.01
CA TYR A 63 -10.20 -3.71 -7.40
C TYR A 63 -10.78 -3.46 -6.00
N VAL A 64 -12.10 -3.57 -5.84
CA VAL A 64 -12.77 -3.27 -4.56
C VAL A 64 -12.37 -4.26 -3.46
N GLU A 65 -12.31 -5.55 -3.77
CA GLU A 65 -11.93 -6.61 -2.83
C GLU A 65 -10.42 -6.62 -2.56
N GLY A 66 -9.61 -6.55 -3.62
CA GLY A 66 -8.16 -6.71 -3.54
C GLY A 66 -7.43 -5.49 -2.97
N VAL A 67 -7.97 -4.28 -3.19
CA VAL A 67 -7.35 -3.00 -2.82
C VAL A 67 -8.22 -2.24 -1.83
N GLN A 68 -9.34 -1.67 -2.29
CA GLN A 68 -10.05 -0.63 -1.55
C GLN A 68 -10.57 -1.09 -0.18
N ARG A 69 -11.17 -2.28 -0.08
CA ARG A 69 -11.65 -2.82 1.20
C ARG A 69 -10.53 -3.12 2.19
N LYS A 70 -9.35 -3.54 1.70
CA LYS A 70 -8.20 -3.81 2.55
C LYS A 70 -7.62 -2.51 3.09
N GLU A 71 -7.44 -1.51 2.21
CA GLU A 71 -6.97 -0.19 2.63
C GLU A 71 -7.88 0.43 3.72
N ILE A 72 -9.20 0.31 3.59
CA ILE A 72 -10.15 0.77 4.61
C ILE A 72 -9.96 0.02 5.94
N ARG A 73 -9.84 -1.30 5.91
CA ARG A 73 -9.71 -2.14 7.12
C ARG A 73 -8.38 -1.95 7.84
N GLU A 74 -7.33 -1.71 7.09
CA GLU A 74 -5.97 -1.50 7.62
C GLU A 74 -5.69 -0.03 7.96
N GLY A 75 -6.63 0.88 7.67
CA GLY A 75 -6.49 2.31 7.97
C GLY A 75 -5.43 3.00 7.09
N ILE A 76 -5.24 2.52 5.86
CA ILE A 76 -4.26 3.09 4.93
C ILE A 76 -4.78 4.44 4.42
N ALA A 77 -4.00 5.50 4.64
CA ALA A 77 -4.40 6.87 4.30
C ALA A 77 -4.69 7.07 2.80
N CYS A 78 -4.16 6.22 1.93
CA CYS A 78 -4.39 6.25 0.48
C CYS A 78 -5.85 6.08 0.05
N VAL A 79 -6.73 5.50 0.88
CA VAL A 79 -8.20 5.51 0.62
C VAL A 79 -8.67 6.95 0.36
N LYS A 80 -8.12 7.87 1.15
CA LYS A 80 -8.33 9.31 1.08
C LYS A 80 -7.27 9.97 0.20
N HIS A 81 -7.15 9.48 -1.04
CA HIS A 81 -6.10 9.89 -1.98
C HIS A 81 -6.06 11.41 -2.25
N GLN A 82 -7.21 12.10 -2.17
CA GLN A 82 -7.25 13.56 -2.30
C GLN A 82 -6.56 14.27 -1.12
N ASN A 83 -6.77 13.80 0.13
CA ASN A 83 -6.07 14.35 1.30
C ASN A 83 -4.58 14.00 1.24
N MET A 84 -4.25 12.77 0.85
CA MET A 84 -2.85 12.38 0.64
C MET A 84 -2.14 13.21 -0.44
N ALA A 85 -2.87 13.72 -1.43
CA ALA A 85 -2.36 14.65 -2.44
C ALA A 85 -2.32 16.12 -1.96
N GLY A 86 -2.74 16.41 -0.72
CA GLY A 86 -2.70 17.73 -0.10
C GLY A 86 -3.84 18.68 -0.50
N SER A 87 -4.98 18.14 -0.93
CA SER A 87 -6.14 18.97 -1.31
C SER A 87 -6.71 19.79 -0.14
N ASP A 88 -6.66 19.25 1.08
CA ASP A 88 -7.04 19.92 2.33
C ASP A 88 -6.17 21.14 2.61
N MET A 89 -4.85 20.99 2.54
CA MET A 89 -3.91 22.10 2.68
C MET A 89 -4.14 23.18 1.61
N GLY A 90 -4.50 22.77 0.39
CA GLY A 90 -4.84 23.69 -0.69
C GLY A 90 -6.13 24.47 -0.42
N ASP A 91 -7.14 23.82 0.16
CA ASP A 91 -8.41 24.46 0.50
C ASP A 91 -8.29 25.41 1.69
N ASP A 92 -7.54 25.02 2.74
CA ASP A 92 -7.21 25.90 3.87
C ASP A 92 -6.48 27.17 3.40
N HIS A 93 -5.53 27.02 2.47
CA HIS A 93 -4.83 28.15 1.88
C HIS A 93 -5.77 29.09 1.12
N LYS A 94 -6.67 28.55 0.29
CA LYS A 94 -7.64 29.36 -0.45
C LYS A 94 -8.61 30.08 0.49
N GLU A 95 -9.08 29.40 1.54
CA GLU A 95 -9.97 29.98 2.54
C GLU A 95 -9.29 31.12 3.29
N TYR A 96 -8.02 30.96 3.67
CA TYR A 96 -7.23 32.04 4.27
C TYR A 96 -7.16 33.29 3.39
N PHE A 97 -7.02 33.16 2.07
CA PHE A 97 -6.87 34.29 1.15
C PHE A 97 -8.19 34.87 0.62
N ALA A 98 -9.20 34.04 0.38
CA ALA A 98 -10.42 34.42 -0.34
C ALA A 98 -11.70 34.31 0.52
N GLY A 99 -11.60 33.80 1.76
CA GLY A 99 -12.74 33.63 2.66
C GLY A 99 -13.87 32.84 2.01
N GLU A 100 -15.09 33.38 2.07
CA GLU A 100 -16.30 32.76 1.52
C GLU A 100 -16.27 32.59 -0.02
N ALA A 101 -15.42 33.32 -0.74
CA ALA A 101 -15.28 33.21 -2.19
C ALA A 101 -14.30 32.10 -2.64
N ALA A 102 -13.72 31.36 -1.69
CA ALA A 102 -12.74 30.31 -1.97
C ALA A 102 -13.37 29.13 -2.75
N LEU A 103 -12.82 28.84 -3.93
CA LEU A 103 -13.21 27.66 -4.73
C LEU A 103 -12.49 26.41 -4.21
N LYS A 104 -13.14 25.70 -3.27
CA LYS A 104 -12.60 24.49 -2.60
C LYS A 104 -12.71 23.24 -3.48
N ALA A 105 -11.76 22.33 -3.34
CA ALA A 105 -11.81 20.98 -3.93
C ALA A 105 -12.69 20.03 -3.09
N SER A 106 -12.83 20.30 -1.79
CA SER A 106 -13.71 19.62 -0.83
C SER A 106 -15.15 20.15 -0.87
N GLY A 107 -15.90 19.83 -1.94
CA GLY A 107 -17.35 20.08 -2.00
C GLY A 107 -18.20 19.00 -1.30
N GLU A 108 -19.50 19.23 -1.16
CA GLU A 108 -20.44 18.24 -0.58
C GLU A 108 -20.37 16.87 -1.30
N ASP A 109 -20.24 16.88 -2.62
CA ASP A 109 -20.13 15.69 -3.47
C ASP A 109 -18.70 15.10 -3.55
N ASN A 110 -17.77 15.52 -2.68
CA ASN A 110 -16.41 15.00 -2.71
C ASN A 110 -16.38 13.52 -2.25
N THR A 111 -15.66 12.69 -3.00
CA THR A 111 -15.42 11.27 -2.69
C THR A 111 -14.87 11.04 -1.28
N MET A 112 -14.17 12.01 -0.70
CA MET A 112 -13.66 12.02 0.67
C MET A 112 -14.75 11.81 1.73
N ASN A 113 -15.98 12.24 1.46
CA ASN A 113 -17.12 12.09 2.38
C ASN A 113 -17.71 10.66 2.37
N GLN A 114 -17.24 9.79 1.47
CA GLN A 114 -17.69 8.42 1.32
C GLN A 114 -16.76 7.40 2.03
N PHE A 115 -15.67 7.88 2.69
CA PHE A 115 -14.63 7.06 3.31
C PHE A 115 -14.22 7.54 4.71
#